data_AF-X1PW46-F1
#
_entry.id   AF-X1PW46-F1
#
_cell.length_a   1.000
_cell.length_b   1.000
_cell.length_c   1.000
_cell.angle_alpha   90.00
_cell.angle_beta   90.00
_cell.angle_gamma   90.00
#
_symmetry.space_group_name_H-M   'P 1'
#
loop_
_entity.id
_entity.type
_entity.pdbx_description
1 polymer ?
#
loop_
_entity_poly.entity_id
_entity_poly.type
_entity_poly.pdbx_seq_one_letter_code
_entity_poly.pdbx_strand_id
1 'polypeptide(L)'
;MKSFPIAALKEVLRALVEVSVDTGVADDTSLVTRLDDSAKAWPVNAFTDLIVEITAGTGEGQVRKIDSNAATSLVPVTNFATAPDATSQYRIGFYGKMTSDIASWGGTALTPRDISLDLANLTKLIPLAKAAIFNAALLDAEANWLGSDIEPTNSPSYLRIYACVSVTGILRVARKVDAVTVTEDLNSGTALVAGAAYMFTVPWRTGDSINIRYSVTTGTINRLLIDEICAAE
;
A
#
# COMPACT_ATOMS: atom_id res chain seq x y z
N MET A 1 -10.47 -38.78 -12.89
CA MET A 1 -10.56 -37.36 -12.52
C MET A 1 -10.37 -36.55 -13.81
N LYS A 2 -11.41 -35.86 -14.31
CA LYS A 2 -11.29 -35.08 -15.56
C LYS A 2 -10.35 -33.90 -15.29
N SER A 3 -9.18 -33.90 -15.92
CA SER A 3 -8.25 -32.78 -15.86
C SER A 3 -8.86 -31.61 -16.65
N PHE A 4 -9.16 -30.50 -15.98
CA PHE A 4 -9.59 -29.28 -16.64
C PHE A 4 -8.34 -28.54 -17.14
N PRO A 5 -8.20 -28.31 -18.46
CA PRO A 5 -7.01 -27.64 -18.99
C PRO A 5 -6.93 -26.21 -18.44
N ILE A 6 -5.71 -25.77 -18.09
CA ILE A 6 -5.43 -24.44 -17.50
C ILE A 6 -6.00 -23.30 -18.35
N ALA A 7 -6.12 -23.49 -19.67
CA ALA A 7 -6.76 -22.54 -20.58
C ALA A 7 -8.28 -22.37 -20.31
N ALA A 8 -9.00 -23.47 -20.07
CA ALA A 8 -10.42 -23.43 -19.73
C ALA A 8 -10.66 -22.82 -18.34
N LEU A 9 -9.76 -23.07 -17.39
CA LEU A 9 -9.83 -22.43 -16.07
C LEU A 9 -9.56 -20.92 -16.16
N LYS A 10 -8.63 -20.48 -17.00
CA LYS A 10 -8.36 -19.05 -17.25
C LYS A 10 -9.54 -18.34 -17.91
N GLU A 11 -10.21 -18.97 -18.88
CA GLU A 11 -11.43 -18.43 -19.49
C GLU A 11 -12.60 -18.35 -18.49
N VAL A 12 -12.79 -19.40 -17.68
CA VAL A 12 -13.80 -19.40 -16.61
C VAL A 12 -13.49 -18.34 -15.54
N LEU A 13 -12.22 -18.16 -15.16
CA LEU A 13 -11.81 -17.13 -14.20
C LEU A 13 -11.95 -15.71 -14.77
N ARG A 14 -11.70 -15.52 -16.08
CA ARG A 14 -11.91 -14.26 -16.80
C ARG A 14 -13.40 -13.90 -16.87
N ALA A 15 -14.27 -14.88 -17.14
CA ALA A 15 -15.72 -14.71 -17.14
C ALA A 15 -16.32 -14.48 -15.74
N LEU A 16 -15.73 -15.03 -14.67
CA LEU A 16 -16.18 -14.82 -13.28
C LEU A 16 -15.73 -13.48 -12.66
N VAL A 17 -14.69 -12.84 -13.21
CA VAL A 17 -14.15 -11.56 -12.71
C VAL A 17 -14.66 -10.35 -13.51
N GLU A 18 -15.15 -10.53 -14.73
CA GLU A 18 -15.92 -9.50 -15.44
C GLU A 18 -17.40 -9.60 -15.03
N VAL A 19 -17.91 -8.59 -14.31
CA VAL A 19 -19.35 -8.44 -14.06
C VAL A 19 -20.05 -8.16 -15.39
N SER A 20 -20.36 -9.22 -16.13
CA SER A 20 -21.24 -9.17 -17.30
C SER A 20 -22.65 -8.96 -16.78
N VAL A 21 -23.29 -7.87 -17.22
CA VAL A 21 -24.64 -7.47 -16.83
C VAL A 21 -25.68 -8.38 -17.48
N ASP A 22 -25.43 -8.80 -18.71
CA ASP A 22 -26.22 -9.82 -19.42
C ASP A 22 -25.39 -10.40 -20.58
N THR A 23 -25.78 -11.54 -21.12
CA THR A 23 -25.21 -12.15 -22.34
C THR A 23 -26.32 -12.68 -23.24
N GLY A 24 -26.07 -12.83 -24.53
CA GLY A 24 -27.08 -13.35 -25.45
C GLY A 24 -26.53 -13.73 -26.82
N VAL A 25 -27.45 -14.04 -27.72
CA VAL A 25 -27.18 -14.33 -29.14
C VAL A 25 -28.03 -13.36 -29.95
N ALA A 26 -27.40 -12.62 -30.86
CA ALA A 26 -28.14 -11.67 -31.68
C ALA A 26 -29.07 -12.40 -32.66
N ASP A 27 -30.09 -11.72 -33.17
CA ASP A 27 -30.96 -12.22 -34.24
C ASP A 27 -30.42 -11.79 -35.61
N ASP A 28 -30.79 -12.54 -36.66
CA ASP A 28 -30.52 -12.19 -38.07
C ASP A 28 -31.12 -10.84 -38.51
N THR A 29 -32.05 -10.29 -37.72
CA THR A 29 -32.64 -8.96 -37.99
C THR A 29 -31.73 -7.80 -37.61
N SER A 30 -30.63 -8.06 -36.91
CA SER A 30 -29.63 -7.08 -36.50
C SER A 30 -29.03 -6.33 -37.70
N LEU A 31 -28.66 -5.07 -37.50
CA LEU A 31 -28.03 -4.21 -38.52
C LEU A 31 -26.74 -3.60 -37.98
N VAL A 32 -25.97 -2.95 -38.85
CA VAL A 32 -24.82 -2.14 -38.39
C VAL A 32 -25.20 -1.06 -37.37
N THR A 33 -26.46 -0.61 -37.37
CA THR A 33 -26.99 0.42 -36.46
C THR A 33 -27.67 -0.14 -35.21
N ARG A 34 -27.85 -1.46 -35.06
CA ARG A 34 -28.47 -2.05 -33.86
C ARG A 34 -28.24 -3.56 -33.77
N LEU A 35 -28.19 -4.08 -32.55
CA LEU A 35 -28.24 -5.51 -32.25
C LEU A 35 -29.64 -5.84 -31.76
N ASP A 36 -30.36 -6.73 -32.45
CA ASP A 36 -31.66 -7.22 -32.04
C ASP A 36 -31.52 -8.58 -31.34
N ASP A 37 -32.28 -8.81 -30.27
CA ASP A 37 -32.42 -10.09 -29.58
C ASP A 37 -33.85 -10.20 -29.04
N SER A 38 -34.73 -10.84 -29.82
CA SER A 38 -36.15 -11.01 -29.53
C SER A 38 -36.43 -11.98 -28.37
N ALA A 39 -35.43 -12.73 -27.91
CA ALA A 39 -35.55 -13.58 -26.73
C ALA A 39 -35.42 -12.79 -25.41
N LYS A 40 -35.09 -11.50 -25.48
CA LYS A 40 -34.86 -10.63 -24.32
C LYS A 40 -36.09 -9.82 -23.93
N ALA A 41 -36.06 -9.32 -22.70
CA ALA A 41 -37.09 -8.46 -22.12
C ALA A 41 -36.45 -7.42 -21.19
N TRP A 42 -35.54 -6.63 -21.75
CA TRP A 42 -34.80 -5.62 -20.99
C TRP A 42 -35.68 -4.45 -20.57
N PRO A 43 -35.43 -3.83 -19.41
CA PRO A 43 -35.99 -2.52 -19.13
C PRO A 43 -35.42 -1.50 -20.13
N VAL A 44 -36.29 -0.63 -20.65
CA VAL A 44 -35.91 0.39 -21.64
C VAL A 44 -34.84 1.31 -21.05
N ASN A 45 -33.77 1.53 -21.81
CA ASN A 45 -32.59 2.35 -21.47
C ASN A 45 -31.83 1.92 -20.20
N ALA A 46 -32.01 0.69 -19.71
CA ALA A 46 -31.23 0.18 -18.58
C ALA A 46 -29.74 0.02 -18.88
N PHE A 47 -29.34 -0.05 -20.15
CA PHE A 47 -27.98 -0.32 -20.58
C PHE A 47 -27.30 0.85 -21.30
N THR A 48 -27.91 2.04 -21.29
CA THR A 48 -27.26 3.26 -21.77
C THR A 48 -25.90 3.44 -21.09
N ASP A 49 -24.90 3.85 -21.86
CA ASP A 49 -23.49 4.03 -21.46
C ASP A 49 -22.69 2.77 -21.11
N LEU A 50 -23.31 1.58 -21.13
CA LEU A 50 -22.60 0.30 -21.06
C LEU A 50 -21.96 -0.06 -22.41
N ILE A 51 -21.20 -1.16 -22.45
CA ILE A 51 -20.73 -1.74 -23.71
C ILE A 51 -21.45 -3.04 -24.05
N VAL A 52 -21.58 -3.28 -25.34
CA VAL A 52 -21.81 -4.59 -25.91
C VAL A 52 -20.55 -5.02 -26.66
N GLU A 53 -20.07 -6.23 -26.35
CA GLU A 53 -18.98 -6.89 -27.07
C GLU A 53 -19.50 -8.15 -27.74
N ILE A 54 -19.20 -8.31 -29.03
CA ILE A 54 -19.44 -9.55 -29.76
C ILE A 54 -18.29 -10.52 -29.48
N THR A 55 -18.59 -11.61 -28.78
CA THR A 55 -17.59 -12.53 -28.23
C THR A 55 -17.33 -13.76 -29.10
N ALA A 56 -18.22 -14.05 -30.05
CA ALA A 56 -18.06 -15.12 -31.04
C ALA A 56 -18.99 -14.90 -32.24
N GLY A 57 -18.70 -15.53 -33.38
CA GLY A 57 -19.57 -15.53 -34.56
C GLY A 57 -19.36 -14.31 -35.46
N THR A 58 -20.37 -13.96 -36.26
CA THR A 58 -20.27 -12.82 -37.17
C THR A 58 -20.01 -11.53 -36.39
N GLY A 59 -18.95 -10.80 -36.76
CA GLY A 59 -18.60 -9.54 -36.11
C GLY A 59 -17.90 -9.68 -34.76
N GLU A 60 -17.36 -10.86 -34.42
CA GLU A 60 -16.52 -11.11 -33.24
C GLU A 60 -15.39 -10.07 -33.06
N GLY A 61 -15.14 -9.68 -31.81
CA GLY A 61 -14.13 -8.70 -31.41
C GLY A 61 -14.59 -7.24 -31.52
N GLN A 62 -15.79 -7.00 -32.06
CA GLN A 62 -16.37 -5.66 -32.04
C GLN A 62 -16.91 -5.30 -30.66
N VAL A 63 -16.43 -4.19 -30.11
CA VAL A 63 -16.97 -3.56 -28.91
C VAL A 63 -17.65 -2.26 -29.30
N ARG A 64 -18.86 -2.02 -28.80
CA ARG A 64 -19.60 -0.77 -28.99
C ARG A 64 -20.19 -0.27 -27.68
N LYS A 65 -20.12 1.04 -27.47
CA LYS A 65 -20.86 1.72 -26.41
C LYS A 65 -22.34 1.76 -26.80
N ILE A 66 -23.23 1.42 -25.88
CA ILE A 66 -24.68 1.43 -26.07
C ILE A 66 -25.18 2.87 -25.85
N ASP A 67 -25.82 3.44 -26.87
CA ASP A 67 -26.50 4.74 -26.82
C ASP A 67 -27.85 4.61 -26.10
N SER A 68 -28.64 3.61 -26.51
CA SER A 68 -29.94 3.31 -25.94
C SER A 68 -30.30 1.84 -26.11
N ASN A 69 -31.29 1.36 -25.35
CA ASN A 69 -31.85 0.04 -25.57
C ASN A 69 -33.38 0.03 -25.43
N ALA A 70 -34.04 -0.70 -26.31
CA ALA A 70 -35.42 -1.14 -26.13
C ALA A 70 -35.45 -2.46 -25.35
N ALA A 71 -36.62 -3.09 -25.26
CA ALA A 71 -36.77 -4.39 -24.60
C ALA A 71 -35.99 -5.53 -25.28
N THR A 72 -35.77 -5.43 -26.58
CA THR A 72 -35.19 -6.48 -27.44
C THR A 72 -34.15 -5.95 -28.43
N SER A 73 -33.63 -4.74 -28.24
CA SER A 73 -32.70 -4.13 -29.18
C SER A 73 -31.73 -3.17 -28.50
N LEU A 74 -30.46 -3.24 -28.88
CA LEU A 74 -29.38 -2.34 -28.44
C LEU A 74 -28.99 -1.44 -29.61
N VAL A 75 -28.99 -0.13 -29.39
CA VAL A 75 -28.49 0.85 -30.36
C VAL A 75 -27.11 1.31 -29.90
N PRO A 76 -26.04 1.09 -30.68
CA PRO A 76 -24.72 1.57 -30.33
C PRO A 76 -24.53 3.05 -30.69
N VAL A 77 -23.69 3.76 -29.94
CA VAL A 77 -23.28 5.15 -30.23
C VAL A 77 -22.54 5.24 -31.57
N THR A 78 -21.70 4.26 -31.84
CA THR A 78 -21.01 4.10 -33.14
C THR A 78 -21.47 2.80 -33.79
N ASN A 79 -21.78 2.84 -35.09
CA ASN A 79 -22.26 1.65 -35.80
C ASN A 79 -21.25 0.49 -35.71
N PHE A 80 -21.75 -0.74 -35.67
CA PHE A 80 -20.95 -1.92 -35.95
C PHE A 80 -20.36 -1.80 -37.37
N ALA A 81 -19.12 -2.24 -37.55
CA ALA A 81 -18.49 -2.33 -38.86
C ALA A 81 -19.07 -3.49 -39.66
N THR A 82 -19.34 -4.61 -38.98
CA THR A 82 -20.07 -5.77 -39.50
C THR A 82 -21.32 -5.96 -38.66
N ALA A 83 -22.49 -6.05 -39.30
CA ALA A 83 -23.75 -6.31 -38.60
C ALA A 83 -23.67 -7.68 -37.87
N PRO A 84 -24.06 -7.76 -36.59
CA PRO A 84 -24.28 -9.04 -35.91
C PRO A 84 -25.39 -9.85 -36.60
N ASP A 85 -25.44 -11.16 -36.38
CA ASP A 85 -26.47 -12.08 -36.89
C ASP A 85 -26.77 -13.22 -35.90
N ALA A 86 -27.56 -14.23 -36.29
CA ALA A 86 -27.93 -15.38 -35.44
C ALA A 86 -26.75 -16.23 -34.94
N THR A 87 -25.53 -16.00 -35.44
CA THR A 87 -24.31 -16.66 -34.96
C THR A 87 -23.53 -15.83 -33.95
N SER A 88 -23.85 -14.54 -33.83
CA SER A 88 -23.13 -13.57 -32.98
C SER A 88 -23.50 -13.75 -31.51
N GLN A 89 -22.57 -14.26 -30.72
CA GLN A 89 -22.70 -14.24 -29.25
C GLN A 89 -22.20 -12.90 -28.73
N TYR A 90 -22.87 -12.33 -27.74
CA TYR A 90 -22.50 -11.05 -27.16
C TYR A 90 -22.55 -11.04 -25.64
N ARG A 91 -21.79 -10.14 -25.04
CA ARG A 91 -21.87 -9.79 -23.61
C ARG A 91 -22.06 -8.29 -23.43
N ILE A 92 -22.92 -7.93 -22.47
CA ILE A 92 -23.13 -6.56 -22.01
C ILE A 92 -22.31 -6.38 -20.73
N GLY A 93 -21.42 -5.41 -20.72
CA GLY A 93 -20.54 -5.15 -19.57
C GLY A 93 -20.37 -3.67 -19.30
N PHE A 94 -19.84 -3.34 -18.13
CA PHE A 94 -19.49 -1.95 -17.80
C PHE A 94 -18.34 -1.45 -18.67
N TYR A 95 -18.50 -0.28 -19.30
CA TYR A 95 -17.37 0.48 -19.84
C TYR A 95 -16.59 1.17 -18.71
N GLY A 96 -16.05 0.37 -17.81
CA GLY A 96 -15.00 0.81 -16.91
C GLY A 96 -13.75 0.17 -17.45
N LYS A 97 -13.00 0.89 -18.30
CA LYS A 97 -11.56 0.70 -18.29
C LYS A 97 -11.22 0.73 -16.80
N MET A 98 -10.74 -0.37 -16.21
CA MET A 98 -10.03 -0.32 -14.92
C MET A 98 -8.73 0.46 -15.19
N THR A 99 -8.88 1.70 -15.66
CA THR A 99 -7.85 2.60 -16.12
C THR A 99 -7.35 3.32 -14.91
N SER A 100 -6.75 2.54 -14.01
CA SER A 100 -5.74 2.97 -13.06
C SER A 100 -6.05 4.14 -12.13
N ASP A 101 -7.27 4.67 -12.10
CA ASP A 101 -7.66 5.72 -11.18
C ASP A 101 -8.87 5.22 -10.39
N ILE A 102 -8.59 4.51 -9.29
CA ILE A 102 -9.57 4.40 -8.22
C ILE A 102 -9.80 5.86 -7.76
N ALA A 103 -10.89 6.46 -8.21
CA ALA A 103 -11.27 7.84 -7.85
C ALA A 103 -12.31 7.87 -6.71
N SER A 104 -12.77 6.72 -6.23
CA SER A 104 -13.70 6.61 -5.10
C SER A 104 -13.62 5.24 -4.43
N TRP A 105 -13.88 5.19 -3.12
CA TRP A 105 -14.09 3.95 -2.36
C TRP A 105 -15.37 4.10 -1.53
N GLY A 106 -16.29 3.14 -1.62
CA GLY A 106 -17.53 3.15 -0.84
C GLY A 106 -18.43 4.37 -1.07
N GLY A 107 -18.47 4.91 -2.29
CA GLY A 107 -19.29 6.08 -2.63
C GLY A 107 -18.74 7.42 -2.15
N THR A 108 -17.57 7.42 -1.51
CA THR A 108 -16.84 8.64 -1.15
C THR A 108 -15.77 8.91 -2.19
N ALA A 109 -15.81 10.10 -2.81
CA ALA A 109 -14.75 10.52 -3.72
C ALA A 109 -13.40 10.49 -2.99
N LEU A 110 -12.41 9.83 -3.58
CA LEU A 110 -11.04 10.00 -3.13
C LEU A 110 -10.67 11.43 -3.49
N THR A 111 -10.48 12.25 -2.47
CA THR A 111 -9.80 13.53 -2.63
C THR A 111 -8.47 13.27 -3.35
N PRO A 112 -7.87 14.23 -4.08
CA PRO A 112 -6.58 14.10 -4.78
C PRO A 112 -5.36 13.63 -3.96
N ARG A 113 -5.59 13.22 -2.69
CA ARG A 113 -4.66 12.54 -1.82
C ARG A 113 -4.24 11.22 -2.47
N ASP A 114 -3.01 11.23 -2.95
CA ASP A 114 -2.36 10.04 -3.49
C ASP A 114 -2.18 9.01 -2.35
N ILE A 115 -3.01 7.97 -2.37
CA ILE A 115 -2.99 6.89 -1.40
C ILE A 115 -1.65 6.13 -1.41
N SER A 116 -0.85 6.22 -2.48
CA SER A 116 0.48 5.61 -2.52
C SER A 116 1.47 6.33 -1.60
N LEU A 117 1.31 7.65 -1.41
CA LEU A 117 2.08 8.44 -0.45
C LEU A 117 1.67 8.09 0.99
N ASP A 118 0.37 7.94 1.25
CA ASP A 118 -0.12 7.51 2.56
C ASP A 118 0.36 6.08 2.89
N LEU A 119 0.39 5.18 1.90
CA LEU A 119 0.88 3.81 2.06
C LEU A 119 2.39 3.77 2.32
N ALA A 120 3.18 4.61 1.64
CA ALA A 120 4.61 4.75 1.92
C ALA A 120 4.87 5.23 3.36
N ASN A 121 3.99 6.08 3.89
CA ASN A 121 4.06 6.58 5.27
C ASN A 121 3.65 5.55 6.34
N LEU A 122 3.00 4.43 6.00
CA LEU A 122 2.68 3.39 7.01
C LEU A 122 3.92 2.79 7.66
N THR A 123 5.07 2.82 6.98
CA THR A 123 6.35 2.38 7.55
C THR A 123 6.78 3.21 8.77
N LYS A 124 6.27 4.43 8.91
CA LYS A 124 6.51 5.32 10.06
C LYS A 124 5.72 4.94 11.31
N LEU A 125 4.67 4.13 11.19
CA LEU A 125 3.83 3.70 12.32
C LEU A 125 4.50 2.61 13.18
N ILE A 126 5.52 1.95 12.65
CA ILE A 126 6.22 0.87 13.33
C ILE A 126 7.55 1.43 13.85
N PRO A 127 7.82 1.36 15.17
CA PRO A 127 9.13 1.70 15.71
C PRO A 127 10.25 0.98 14.96
N LEU A 128 11.28 1.72 14.54
CA LEU A 128 12.41 1.18 13.82
C LEU A 128 13.56 0.91 14.80
N ALA A 129 13.92 -0.35 15.01
CA ALA A 129 15.05 -0.70 15.85
C ALA A 129 16.36 -0.16 15.28
N LYS A 130 17.10 0.64 16.06
CA LYS A 130 18.40 1.23 15.67
C LYS A 130 19.58 0.51 16.31
N ALA A 131 19.44 0.10 17.57
CA ALA A 131 20.48 -0.65 18.27
C ALA A 131 19.89 -1.45 19.44
N ALA A 132 20.54 -2.57 19.75
CA ALA A 132 20.25 -3.37 20.92
C ALA A 132 21.53 -3.96 21.49
N ILE A 133 21.67 -3.93 22.81
CA ILE A 133 22.75 -4.61 23.54
C ILE A 133 22.10 -5.38 24.69
N PHE A 134 22.52 -6.63 24.90
CA PHE A 134 22.02 -7.45 26.00
C PHE A 134 23.17 -8.17 26.67
N ASN A 135 23.27 -8.03 27.99
CA ASN A 135 24.25 -8.71 28.83
C ASN A 135 25.69 -8.61 28.31
N ALA A 136 26.13 -7.39 27.98
CA ALA A 136 27.49 -7.11 27.52
C ALA A 136 28.28 -6.34 28.58
N ALA A 137 29.59 -6.56 28.65
CA ALA A 137 30.46 -5.77 29.52
C ALA A 137 30.41 -4.28 29.14
N LEU A 138 30.48 -3.40 30.14
CA LEU A 138 30.74 -1.99 29.87
C LEU A 138 32.12 -1.83 29.21
N LEU A 139 32.19 -0.87 28.29
CA LEU A 139 33.44 -0.38 27.73
C LEU A 139 34.07 0.64 28.70
N ASP A 140 35.24 1.16 28.35
CA ASP A 140 35.86 2.27 29.09
C ASP A 140 34.92 3.47 29.24
N ALA A 141 35.06 4.20 30.34
CA ALA A 141 34.27 5.40 30.58
C ALA A 141 34.37 6.37 29.39
N GLU A 142 33.23 6.96 29.02
CA GLU A 142 33.05 7.83 27.85
C GLU A 142 33.30 7.16 26.49
N ALA A 143 33.58 5.86 26.42
CA ALA A 143 33.65 5.15 25.14
C ALA A 143 32.24 4.97 24.55
N ASN A 144 32.17 5.07 23.22
CA ASN A 144 30.95 4.81 22.46
C ASN A 144 30.56 3.33 22.59
N TRP A 145 29.35 3.06 23.08
CA TRP A 145 28.82 1.70 23.22
C TRP A 145 28.51 1.04 21.87
N LEU A 146 28.15 1.84 20.87
CA LEU A 146 27.86 1.36 19.52
C LEU A 146 29.14 1.46 18.68
N GLY A 147 29.43 0.43 17.89
CA GLY A 147 30.62 0.39 17.02
C GLY A 147 30.67 1.49 15.96
N SER A 148 29.52 2.06 15.61
CA SER A 148 29.38 3.26 14.78
C SER A 148 28.23 4.11 15.31
N ASP A 149 28.24 5.39 14.98
CA ASP A 149 27.11 6.26 15.27
C ASP A 149 25.89 5.81 14.47
N ILE A 150 24.71 5.95 15.07
CA ILE A 150 23.43 5.70 14.40
C ILE A 150 22.87 7.01 13.84
N GLU A 151 22.22 6.93 12.69
CA GLU A 151 21.66 8.08 11.96
C GLU A 151 20.14 7.95 11.83
N PRO A 152 19.39 9.06 11.74
CA PRO A 152 17.94 9.05 11.57
C PRO A 152 17.54 8.46 10.23
N THR A 153 16.56 7.56 10.23
CA THR A 153 15.93 7.05 9.00
C THR A 153 14.75 7.94 8.59
N ASN A 154 14.03 8.48 9.56
CA ASN A 154 12.96 9.46 9.40
C ASN A 154 13.38 10.77 10.04
N SER A 155 12.88 11.90 9.53
CA SER A 155 13.13 13.21 10.12
C SER A 155 11.92 14.13 9.88
N PRO A 156 11.44 14.85 10.91
CA PRO A 156 11.86 14.77 12.31
C PRO A 156 11.42 13.45 12.97
N SER A 157 12.19 12.97 13.94
CA SER A 157 11.83 11.78 14.72
C SER A 157 12.46 11.81 16.12
N TYR A 158 12.18 10.78 16.92
CA TYR A 158 12.69 10.64 18.28
C TYR A 158 13.32 9.27 18.47
N LEU A 159 14.41 9.21 19.20
CA LEU A 159 14.92 7.97 19.77
C LEU A 159 14.26 7.68 21.11
N ARG A 160 13.68 6.50 21.24
CA ARG A 160 13.28 5.93 22.52
C ARG A 160 14.40 5.00 23.00
N ILE A 161 15.06 5.39 24.08
CA ILE A 161 16.23 4.70 24.63
C ILE A 161 15.83 4.03 25.94
N TYR A 162 15.76 2.71 25.95
CA TYR A 162 15.65 1.91 27.16
C TYR A 162 17.04 1.50 27.62
N ALA A 163 17.38 1.77 28.87
CA ALA A 163 18.66 1.39 29.45
C ALA A 163 18.50 0.79 30.86
N CYS A 164 19.22 -0.30 31.10
CA CYS A 164 19.44 -0.89 32.42
C CYS A 164 20.90 -1.34 32.50
N VAL A 165 21.61 -0.88 33.54
CA VAL A 165 23.05 -1.09 33.71
C VAL A 165 23.29 -1.63 35.12
N SER A 166 24.23 -2.55 35.31
CA SER A 166 24.48 -3.20 36.61
C SER A 166 25.22 -2.33 37.64
N VAL A 167 25.61 -1.09 37.29
CA VAL A 167 26.38 -0.20 38.15
C VAL A 167 25.87 1.23 38.07
N THR A 168 26.05 1.99 39.15
CA THR A 168 25.69 3.41 39.21
C THR A 168 26.60 4.26 38.33
N GLY A 169 26.02 5.14 37.51
CA GLY A 169 26.76 6.02 36.60
C GLY A 169 25.83 6.89 35.75
N ILE A 170 26.39 7.86 35.04
CA ILE A 170 25.62 8.80 34.21
C ILE A 170 25.53 8.25 32.79
N LEU A 171 24.32 8.12 32.27
CA LEU A 171 24.06 7.78 30.88
C LEU A 171 24.05 9.05 30.03
N ARG A 172 24.72 8.99 28.87
CA ARG A 172 24.89 10.15 28.00
C ARG A 172 24.63 9.81 26.55
N VAL A 173 24.17 10.81 25.81
CA VAL A 173 24.13 10.81 24.36
C VAL A 173 25.36 11.55 23.85
N ALA A 174 26.14 10.93 22.98
CA ALA A 174 27.14 11.61 22.17
C ALA A 174 26.49 11.94 20.83
N ARG A 175 26.03 13.19 20.67
CA ARG A 175 25.47 13.66 19.41
C ARG A 175 26.55 14.31 18.58
N LYS A 176 26.63 13.93 17.33
CA LYS A 176 27.47 14.58 16.34
C LYS A 176 26.59 15.25 15.29
N VAL A 177 26.94 16.49 14.97
CA VAL A 177 26.37 17.26 13.86
C VAL A 177 27.54 17.78 13.06
N ASP A 178 27.57 17.46 11.77
CA ASP A 178 28.72 17.67 10.90
C ASP A 178 30.01 17.07 11.50
N ALA A 179 31.01 17.91 11.79
CA ALA A 179 32.29 17.48 12.37
C ALA A 179 32.34 17.56 13.90
N VAL A 180 31.31 18.12 14.55
CA VAL A 180 31.34 18.44 15.99
C VAL A 180 30.56 17.40 16.77
N THR A 181 31.17 16.84 17.82
CA THR A 181 30.50 15.97 18.79
C THR A 181 30.29 16.69 20.11
N VAL A 182 29.04 16.72 20.59
CA VAL A 182 28.64 17.21 21.89
C VAL A 182 28.13 16.03 22.72
N THR A 183 28.46 16.01 24.01
CA THR A 183 27.95 15.01 24.94
C THR A 183 26.85 15.63 25.79
N GLU A 184 25.68 14.99 25.81
CA GLU A 184 24.48 15.40 26.52
C GLU A 184 24.22 14.42 27.67
N ASP A 185 24.23 14.92 28.90
CA ASP A 185 23.90 14.13 30.08
C ASP A 185 22.38 13.86 30.13
N LEU A 186 22.00 12.59 30.13
CA LEU A 186 20.61 12.21 30.36
C LEU A 186 20.30 12.29 31.86
N ASN A 187 19.01 12.33 32.19
CA ASN A 187 18.55 12.40 33.58
C ASN A 187 19.11 13.60 34.38
N SER A 188 19.31 14.74 33.71
CA SER A 188 19.92 15.93 34.31
C SER A 188 21.31 15.68 34.92
N GLY A 189 22.06 14.70 34.40
CA GLY A 189 23.36 14.28 34.94
C GLY A 189 23.27 13.46 36.23
N THR A 190 22.07 13.10 36.67
CA THR A 190 21.89 12.25 37.85
C THR A 190 22.22 10.81 37.49
N ALA A 191 23.10 10.20 38.27
CA ALA A 191 23.51 8.82 38.06
C ALA A 191 22.31 7.87 38.12
N LEU A 192 22.25 6.94 37.16
CA LEU A 192 21.28 5.86 37.16
C LEU A 192 21.56 4.93 38.33
N VAL A 193 20.50 4.44 38.96
CA VAL A 193 20.62 3.40 40.00
C VAL A 193 20.95 2.06 39.35
N ALA A 194 21.95 1.35 39.89
CA ALA A 194 22.33 0.02 39.45
C ALA A 194 21.14 -0.95 39.40
N GLY A 195 20.96 -1.63 38.26
CA GLY A 195 19.89 -2.60 38.03
C GLY A 195 18.51 -2.01 37.73
N ALA A 196 18.32 -0.69 37.85
CA ALA A 196 17.06 -0.04 37.52
C ALA A 196 16.93 0.24 36.01
N ALA A 197 15.70 0.13 35.52
CA ALA A 197 15.36 0.41 34.13
C ALA A 197 14.92 1.86 33.95
N TYR A 198 15.45 2.52 32.93
CA TYR A 198 15.12 3.88 32.54
C TYR A 198 14.71 3.94 31.08
N MET A 199 13.81 4.88 30.76
CA MET A 199 13.40 5.17 29.39
C MET A 199 13.59 6.67 29.13
N PHE A 200 14.29 7.00 28.05
CA PHE A 200 14.51 8.37 27.61
C PHE A 200 13.95 8.57 26.21
N THR A 201 13.51 9.80 25.93
CA THR A 201 13.11 10.22 24.59
C THR A 201 14.05 11.35 24.17
N VAL A 202 14.73 11.17 23.04
CA VAL A 202 15.73 12.11 22.54
C VAL A 202 15.34 12.52 21.12
N PRO A 203 15.08 13.80 20.83
CA PRO A 203 14.81 14.24 19.46
C PRO A 203 16.07 14.17 18.61
N TRP A 204 15.90 13.91 17.32
CA TRP A 204 16.96 14.05 16.32
C TRP A 204 16.40 14.41 14.93
N ARG A 205 17.27 14.90 14.06
CA ARG A 205 16.92 15.32 12.69
C ARG A 205 18.00 14.90 11.71
N THR A 206 17.67 14.87 10.42
CA THR A 206 18.64 14.66 9.34
C THR A 206 19.87 15.55 9.52
N GLY A 207 21.06 14.94 9.52
CA GLY A 207 22.34 15.59 9.82
C GLY A 207 22.91 15.25 11.20
N ASP A 208 22.07 14.77 12.12
CA ASP A 208 22.51 14.25 13.42
C ASP A 208 23.02 12.80 13.27
N SER A 209 24.06 12.45 14.02
CA SER A 209 24.39 11.06 14.35
C SER A 209 24.56 10.92 15.87
N ILE A 210 24.17 9.77 16.44
CA ILE A 210 24.16 9.57 17.89
C ILE A 210 24.90 8.28 18.26
N ASN A 211 25.62 8.34 19.39
CA ASN A 211 26.10 7.18 20.12
C ASN A 211 25.73 7.27 21.60
N ILE A 212 25.88 6.18 22.33
CA ILE A 212 25.62 6.12 23.77
C ILE A 212 26.94 6.01 24.52
N ARG A 213 27.06 6.75 25.63
CA ARG A 213 28.22 6.73 26.52
C ARG A 213 27.79 6.58 27.97
N TYR A 214 28.73 6.16 28.80
CA TYR A 214 28.52 5.99 30.23
C TYR A 214 29.75 6.45 31.02
N SER A 215 29.51 6.97 32.21
CA SER A 215 30.56 7.58 33.03
C SER A 215 31.48 6.59 33.76
N VAL A 216 31.30 5.28 33.56
CA VAL A 216 31.96 4.22 34.36
C VAL A 216 32.41 3.06 33.47
N THR A 217 33.60 2.52 33.77
CA THR A 217 34.28 1.45 33.00
C THR A 217 33.90 0.02 33.41
N THR A 218 33.48 -0.21 34.65
CA THR A 218 33.30 -1.57 35.20
C THR A 218 31.83 -1.87 35.41
N GLY A 219 31.31 -2.93 34.80
CA GLY A 219 29.92 -3.34 34.93
C GLY A 219 29.38 -4.03 33.68
N THR A 220 28.06 -4.11 33.58
CA THR A 220 27.35 -4.79 32.50
C THR A 220 26.21 -3.90 32.01
N ILE A 221 26.13 -3.74 30.69
CA ILE A 221 24.94 -3.25 30.00
C ILE A 221 23.94 -4.41 30.02
N ASN A 222 23.09 -4.45 31.05
CA ASN A 222 22.09 -5.51 31.19
C ASN A 222 21.15 -5.49 29.98
N ARG A 223 20.69 -4.30 29.60
CA ARG A 223 19.88 -4.09 28.40
C ARG A 223 20.01 -2.65 27.89
N LEU A 224 20.24 -2.51 26.60
CA LEU A 224 20.01 -1.29 25.84
C LEU A 224 19.06 -1.64 24.69
N LEU A 225 18.01 -0.84 24.50
CA LEU A 225 17.22 -0.83 23.28
C LEU A 225 17.08 0.61 22.82
N ILE A 226 17.30 0.84 21.54
CA ILE A 226 17.11 2.13 20.89
C ILE A 226 16.20 1.92 19.70
N ASP A 227 15.01 2.49 19.79
CA ASP A 227 14.03 2.47 18.71
C ASP A 227 13.78 3.91 18.23
N GLU A 228 13.79 4.10 16.92
CA GLU A 228 13.37 5.34 16.30
C GLU A 228 11.85 5.36 16.15
N ILE A 229 11.23 6.37 16.74
CA ILE A 229 9.80 6.65 16.69
C ILE A 229 9.61 7.87 15.79
N CYS A 230 8.87 7.70 14.70
CA CYS A 230 8.58 8.84 13.82
C CYS A 230 7.73 9.88 14.56
N ALA A 231 8.04 11.17 14.37
CA ALA A 231 7.11 12.23 14.73
C ALA A 231 6.01 12.20 13.66
N ALA A 232 4.79 11.82 14.04
CA ALA A 232 3.68 11.82 13.10
C ALA A 232 3.48 13.23 12.51
N GLU A 233 3.40 13.32 11.17
CA GLU A 233 2.76 14.43 10.44
C GLU A 233 1.42 13.94 9.88
#